data_AF-A0A7V8XM04-F1
#
_entry.id   AF-A0A7V8XM04-F1
#
_cell.length_a   1.000
_cell.length_b   1.000
_cell.length_c   1.000
_cell.angle_alpha   90.00
_cell.angle_beta   90.00
_cell.angle_gamma   90.00
#
_symmetry.space_group_name_H-M   'P 1'
#
loop_
_entity.id
_entity.type
_entity.pdbx_description
1 polymer ?
#
loop_
_entity_poly.entity_id
_entity_poly.type
_entity_poly.pdbx_seq_one_letter_code
_entity_poly.pdbx_strand_id
1 'polypeptide(L)'
;MKRPSSRPLVRVAFVAALSLALVTAVAAAPSRSSAEAEIVACRNEVSGVLRVPDPHTSCRHGEQPLTWNVGGARGPQGEPGSQGSPGAQGKT
;
A
#
# COMPACT_ATOMS: atom_id res chain seq x y z
N MET A 1 -11.54 -41.65 38.29
CA MET A 1 -11.41 -40.26 37.80
C MET A 1 -11.34 -40.28 36.27
N LYS A 2 -12.41 -39.89 35.57
CA LYS A 2 -12.47 -39.85 34.09
C LYS A 2 -11.90 -38.51 33.61
N ARG A 3 -10.76 -38.51 32.92
CA ARG A 3 -10.23 -37.30 32.25
C ARG A 3 -11.19 -36.92 31.12
N PRO A 4 -11.88 -35.77 31.17
CA PRO A 4 -12.75 -35.38 30.07
C PRO A 4 -11.89 -35.09 28.83
N SER A 5 -12.32 -35.65 27.70
CA SER A 5 -11.69 -35.51 26.39
C SER A 5 -11.49 -34.02 26.05
N SER A 6 -10.23 -33.58 25.99
CA SER A 6 -9.79 -32.22 25.62
C SER A 6 -9.93 -31.90 24.13
N ARG A 7 -10.43 -32.84 23.33
CA ARG A 7 -10.58 -32.75 21.88
C ARG A 7 -11.45 -31.57 21.36
N PRO A 8 -12.56 -31.16 22.00
CA PRO A 8 -13.39 -30.07 21.48
C PRO A 8 -12.78 -28.69 21.78
N LEU A 9 -12.11 -28.54 22.93
CA LEU A 9 -11.46 -27.29 23.34
C LEU A 9 -10.28 -26.92 22.43
N VAL A 10 -9.49 -27.92 22.01
CA VAL A 10 -8.38 -27.71 21.07
C VAL A 10 -8.89 -27.29 19.69
N ARG A 11 -10.02 -27.84 19.23
CA ARG A 11 -10.63 -27.48 17.94
C ARG A 11 -11.18 -26.05 17.93
N VAL A 12 -11.84 -25.63 18.99
CA VAL A 12 -12.36 -24.25 19.13
C VAL A 12 -11.22 -23.24 19.16
N ALA A 13 -10.15 -23.53 19.90
CA ALA A 13 -8.97 -22.67 19.95
C ALA A 13 -8.28 -22.55 18.57
N PHE A 14 -8.23 -23.65 17.81
CA PHE A 14 -7.64 -23.65 16.47
C PHE A 14 -8.45 -22.81 15.47
N VAL A 15 -9.79 -22.92 15.49
CA VAL A 15 -10.68 -22.15 14.62
C VAL A 15 -10.64 -20.65 14.97
N ALA A 16 -10.60 -20.31 16.26
CA ALA A 16 -10.49 -18.92 16.71
C ALA A 16 -9.12 -18.29 16.33
N ALA A 17 -8.04 -19.06 16.38
CA ALA A 17 -6.73 -18.61 15.93
C ALA A 17 -6.70 -18.37 14.41
N LEU A 18 -7.34 -19.25 13.62
CA LEU A 18 -7.47 -19.10 12.17
C LEU A 18 -8.31 -17.88 11.77
N SER A 19 -9.42 -17.61 12.45
CA SER A 19 -10.26 -16.44 12.15
C SER A 19 -9.56 -15.12 12.49
N LEU A 20 -8.78 -15.08 13.57
CA LEU A 20 -8.00 -13.89 13.94
C LEU A 20 -6.85 -13.63 12.95
N ALA A 21 -6.25 -14.68 12.37
CA ALA A 21 -5.22 -14.55 11.34
C ALA A 21 -5.75 -14.05 9.99
N LEU A 22 -7.04 -14.27 9.68
CA LEU A 22 -7.63 -13.78 8.42
C LEU A 22 -7.95 -12.28 8.43
N VAL A 23 -8.22 -11.68 9.60
CA VAL A 23 -8.61 -10.26 9.70
C VAL A 23 -7.43 -9.31 9.53
N THR A 24 -6.20 -9.76 9.82
CA THR A 24 -4.99 -8.93 9.70
C THR A 24 -4.39 -8.89 8.28
N ALA A 25 -4.90 -9.70 7.34
CA ALA A 25 -4.34 -9.80 5.99
C ALA A 25 -4.77 -8.69 5.01
N VAL A 26 -5.70 -7.80 5.40
CA VAL A 26 -6.28 -6.80 4.47
C VAL A 26 -5.51 -5.47 4.46
N ALA A 27 -4.58 -5.25 5.40
CA ALA A 27 -3.83 -3.98 5.50
C ALA A 27 -2.56 -3.94 4.64
N ALA A 28 -2.21 -5.03 3.95
CA ALA A 28 -0.98 -5.13 3.15
C ALA A 28 -1.27 -5.54 1.70
N ALA A 29 -2.43 -5.18 1.15
CA ALA A 29 -2.55 -5.16 -0.29
C ALA A 29 -1.65 -4.04 -0.81
N PRO A 30 -0.54 -4.31 -1.53
CA PRO A 30 0.11 -3.25 -2.27
C PRO A 30 -0.96 -2.74 -3.22
N SER A 31 -1.35 -1.47 -3.04
CA SER A 31 -2.11 -0.77 -4.06
C SER A 31 -1.32 -0.98 -5.34
N ARG A 32 -1.87 -1.76 -6.29
CA ARG A 32 -1.35 -1.83 -7.65
C ARG A 32 -1.70 -0.48 -8.27
N SER A 33 -1.04 0.57 -7.78
CA SER A 33 -0.85 1.83 -8.48
C SER A 33 -0.29 1.40 -9.83
N SER A 34 -1.04 1.72 -10.89
CA SER A 34 -0.60 1.66 -12.29
C SER A 34 0.91 1.85 -12.34
N ALA A 35 1.66 0.76 -12.63
CA ALA A 35 3.11 0.66 -12.46
C ALA A 35 3.74 2.04 -12.42
N GLU A 36 3.97 2.55 -11.20
CA GLU A 36 4.30 3.95 -10.98
C GLU A 36 5.48 4.25 -11.91
N ALA A 37 5.26 5.11 -12.91
CA ALA A 37 6.27 5.33 -13.92
C ALA A 37 7.51 5.82 -13.16
N GLU A 38 8.56 5.00 -13.15
CA GLU A 38 9.79 5.28 -12.44
C GLU A 38 10.75 5.89 -13.44
N ILE A 39 11.34 7.03 -13.09
CA ILE A 39 12.41 7.63 -13.88
C ILE A 39 13.68 6.90 -13.49
N VAL A 40 14.30 6.24 -14.46
CA VAL A 40 15.63 5.68 -14.33
C VAL A 40 16.63 6.68 -14.87
N ALA A 41 17.66 7.00 -14.09
CA ALA A 41 18.77 7.81 -14.53
C ALA A 41 20.10 7.18 -14.11
N CYS A 42 21.16 7.60 -14.78
CA CYS A 42 22.52 7.18 -14.47
C CYS A 42 23.34 8.42 -14.16
N ARG A 43 23.94 8.45 -12.96
CA ARG A 43 24.85 9.51 -12.53
C ARG A 43 26.28 9.07 -12.78
N ASN A 44 27.04 9.83 -13.56
CA ASN A 44 28.48 9.59 -13.68
C ASN A 44 29.17 9.79 -12.32
N GLU A 45 29.95 8.82 -11.87
CA GLU A 45 30.51 8.79 -10.51
C GLU A 45 31.52 9.91 -10.26
N VAL A 46 32.28 10.29 -11.30
CA VAL A 46 33.36 11.29 -11.22
C VAL A 46 32.83 12.70 -11.46
N SER A 47 32.14 12.92 -12.59
CA SER A 47 31.67 14.25 -12.99
C SER A 47 30.33 14.64 -12.36
N GLY A 48 29.55 13.67 -11.86
CA GLY A 48 28.22 13.90 -11.32
C GLY A 48 27.13 14.17 -12.36
N VAL A 49 27.46 14.18 -13.66
CA VAL A 49 26.48 14.39 -14.74
C VAL A 49 25.42 13.30 -14.73
N LEU A 50 24.16 13.70 -14.84
CA LEU A 50 23.01 12.82 -14.96
C LEU A 50 22.63 12.63 -16.43
N ARG A 51 22.32 11.39 -16.81
CA ARG A 51 21.66 11.06 -18.07
C ARG A 51 20.46 10.15 -17.84
N VAL A 52 19.47 10.26 -18.72
CA VAL A 52 18.35 9.32 -18.80
C VAL A 52 18.61 8.38 -19.99
N PRO A 53 18.84 7.06 -19.76
CA PRO A 53 19.00 6.09 -20.83
C PRO A 53 17.72 5.89 -21.65
N ASP A 54 17.88 5.43 -22.89
CA ASP A 54 16.77 4.86 -23.66
C ASP A 54 16.16 3.65 -22.93
N PRO A 55 14.88 3.31 -23.20
CA PRO A 55 14.23 2.15 -22.60
C PRO A 55 15.08 0.87 -22.72
N HIS A 56 15.10 0.08 -21.65
CA HIS A 56 15.87 -1.17 -21.54
C HIS A 56 17.40 -1.02 -21.65
N THR A 57 17.94 0.20 -21.61
CA THR A 57 19.38 0.44 -21.59
C THR A 57 19.88 0.63 -20.16
N SER A 58 20.95 -0.07 -19.78
CA SER A 58 21.56 0.03 -18.46
C SER A 58 22.51 1.22 -18.31
N CYS A 59 22.96 1.46 -17.06
CA CYS A 59 24.03 2.40 -16.80
C CYS A 59 25.35 1.94 -17.41
N ARG A 60 26.15 2.90 -17.90
CA ARG A 60 27.48 2.65 -18.43
C ARG A 60 28.43 2.39 -17.27
N HIS A 61 29.59 1.85 -17.57
CA HIS A 61 30.64 1.69 -16.56
C HIS A 61 31.06 3.06 -15.99
N GLY A 62 31.27 3.13 -14.66
CA GLY A 62 31.55 4.38 -13.96
C GLY A 62 30.32 5.29 -13.76
N GLU A 63 29.11 4.72 -13.88
CA GLU A 63 27.87 5.40 -13.54
C GLU A 63 27.10 4.64 -12.46
N GLN A 64 26.47 5.39 -11.56
CA GLN A 64 25.58 4.91 -10.52
C GLN A 64 24.12 4.98 -10.99
N PRO A 65 23.35 3.87 -10.96
CA PRO A 65 21.92 3.89 -11.24
C PRO A 65 21.17 4.61 -10.12
N LEU A 66 20.23 5.46 -10.53
CA LEU A 66 19.32 6.19 -9.66
C LEU A 66 17.90 6.01 -10.19
N THR A 67 16.95 5.86 -9.28
CA THR A 67 15.54 5.74 -9.65
C THR A 67 14.64 6.53 -8.71
N TRP A 68 13.58 7.14 -9.26
CA TRP A 68 12.58 7.87 -8.49
C TRP A 68 11.24 7.91 -9.19
N ASN A 69 10.17 8.15 -8.44
CA ASN A 69 8.80 8.18 -8.97
C ASN A 69 8.55 9.43 -9.83
N VAL A 70 7.81 9.28 -10.94
CA VAL A 70 7.27 10.42 -11.71
C VAL A 70 6.25 11.21 -10.89
N GLY A 71 5.45 10.52 -10.06
CA GLY A 71 4.41 11.09 -9.23
C GLY A 71 4.80 11.22 -7.76
N GLY A 72 4.21 12.21 -7.07
CA GLY A 72 4.26 12.30 -5.62
C GLY A 72 3.19 11.42 -4.95
N ALA A 73 3.28 11.29 -3.62
CA ALA A 73 2.26 10.60 -2.85
C ALA A 73 0.88 11.24 -3.05
N ARG A 74 -0.18 10.43 -3.05
CA ARG A 74 -1.56 10.94 -3.06
C ARG A 74 -1.78 11.84 -1.85
N GLY A 75 -2.41 13.00 -2.07
CA GLY A 75 -2.80 13.91 -0.99
C GLY A 75 -3.79 13.27 0.00
N PRO A 76 -3.95 13.84 1.21
CA PRO A 76 -4.90 13.35 2.19
C PRO A 76 -6.34 13.43 1.65
N GLN A 77 -7.22 12.62 2.23
CA GLN A 77 -8.65 12.73 1.95
C GLN A 77 -9.17 14.10 2.43
N GLY A 78 -10.07 14.72 1.65
CA GLY A 78 -10.73 15.96 2.05
C GLY A 78 -11.62 15.79 3.29
N GLU A 79 -11.90 16.90 3.98
CA GLU A 79 -12.83 16.90 5.10
C GLU A 79 -14.25 16.50 4.67
N PRO A 80 -15.05 15.90 5.57
CA PRO A 80 -16.47 15.69 5.33
C PRO A 80 -17.20 17.00 5.01
N GLY A 81 -18.21 16.95 4.13
CA GLY A 81 -19.06 18.11 3.82
C GLY A 81 -19.90 18.56 5.02
N SER A 82 -20.33 19.83 5.00
CA SER A 82 -21.22 20.38 6.03
C SER A 82 -22.59 19.69 6.04
N GLN A 83 -23.22 19.61 7.21
CA GLN A 83 -24.60 19.15 7.32
C GLN A 83 -25.55 20.02 6.48
N GLY A 84 -26.54 19.40 5.83
CA GLY A 84 -27.57 20.11 5.06
C GLY A 84 -28.46 21.01 5.93
N SER A 85 -29.09 22.00 5.29
CA SER A 85 -30.08 22.86 5.97
C SER A 85 -31.30 22.05 6.43
N PRO A 86 -31.97 22.44 7.52
CA PRO A 86 -33.25 21.87 7.90
C PRO A 86 -34.27 21.95 6.74
N GLY A 87 -35.17 20.96 6.67
CA GLY A 87 -36.25 20.95 5.69
C GLY A 87 -37.24 22.11 5.92
N ALA A 88 -37.98 22.48 4.87
CA ALA A 88 -39.05 23.46 4.99
C ALA A 88 -40.14 22.98 5.97
N GLN A 89 -40.71 23.91 6.74
CA GLN A 89 -41.86 23.62 7.57
C GLN A 89 -43.06 23.19 6.70
N GLY A 90 -43.75 22.13 7.10
CA GLY A 90 -44.96 21.66 6.41
C GLY A 90 -46.08 22.70 6.44
N LYS A 91 -46.78 22.86 5.31
CA LYS A 91 -48.02 23.65 5.23
C LYS A 91 -49.19 22.72 5.57
N THR A 92 -49.94 23.05 6.61
CA THR A 92 -51.22 22.41 6.94
C THR A 92 -52.32 22.87 6.00
#